data_AF-A0A061HDN4-F1
#
_entry.id   AF-A0A061HDN4-F1
#
_cell.length_a   1.000
_cell.length_b   1.000
_cell.length_c   1.000
_cell.angle_alpha   90.00
_cell.angle_beta   90.00
_cell.angle_gamma   90.00
#
_symmetry.space_group_name_H-M   'P 1'
#
loop_
_entity.id
_entity.type
_entity.pdbx_description
1 polymer ?
#
loop_
_entity_poly.entity_id
_entity_poly.type
_entity_poly.pdbx_seq_one_letter_code
_entity_poly.pdbx_strand_id
1 'polypeptide(L)'
;MLVNKLAPVQGEHLEFSTVPGYFLQDDPKTISHGFDFKNTNFGLINRAYDADADTSHPALLKTQWQRFEAEIMRLNSQSESTTRFSLLYMGRHGQGYHNLAESRYGTKAWDCYWSLQDGDEHGTWRDAELTSVGISQAESARDFWATMIEKEKIPVPQSYYVSPLIRCLQTAWYTFTGIDLPPERPFKPIIKELIRECIGVHTCDERSSRTIIEAKYSNWTIEEGFTENDELWSPTLRETDDAMDQRLRAALEDIFSHDNQTFISITAHSGMIASALRGILTVLGHRDFSLDTGQAIPVLVRIDRVPGALPPVKKAAWFAPETCLEPPKPANLVKNEK
;
A
#
# COMPACT_ATOMS: atom_id res chain seq x y z
N MET A 1 8.89 -27.60 6.45
CA MET A 1 9.31 -26.20 6.68
C MET A 1 9.76 -25.65 5.34
N LEU A 2 9.04 -24.67 4.78
CA LEU A 2 9.51 -23.94 3.60
C LEU A 2 10.76 -23.16 4.04
N VAL A 3 11.92 -23.49 3.46
CA VAL A 3 13.14 -22.70 3.65
C VAL A 3 12.83 -21.28 3.17
N ASN A 4 13.07 -20.28 4.01
CA ASN A 4 12.97 -18.89 3.58
C ASN A 4 14.06 -18.64 2.53
N LYS A 5 13.69 -18.79 1.25
CA LYS A 5 14.55 -18.56 0.08
C LYS A 5 15.24 -17.19 0.13
N LEU A 6 14.64 -16.24 0.85
CA LEU A 6 15.09 -14.86 0.90
C LEU A 6 15.54 -14.40 2.30
N ALA A 7 15.96 -15.28 3.21
CA ALA A 7 16.60 -14.83 4.46
C ALA A 7 17.82 -13.92 4.18
N PRO A 8 18.14 -12.93 5.03
CA PRO A 8 19.31 -12.06 4.81
C PRO A 8 20.61 -12.87 4.65
N VAL A 9 21.37 -12.57 3.59
CA VAL A 9 22.68 -13.18 3.32
C VAL A 9 23.69 -12.05 3.14
N GLN A 10 24.81 -12.15 3.86
CA GLN A 10 25.85 -11.14 3.80
C GLN A 10 26.44 -11.04 2.39
N GLY A 11 26.50 -9.82 1.84
CA GLY A 11 27.06 -9.58 0.51
C GLY A 11 26.09 -9.84 -0.63
N GLU A 12 24.79 -9.94 -0.36
CA GLU A 12 23.71 -10.02 -1.35
C GLU A 12 22.64 -8.96 -1.05
N HIS A 13 21.81 -8.64 -2.04
CA HIS A 13 20.64 -7.78 -1.86
C HIS A 13 19.44 -8.31 -2.65
N LEU A 14 18.27 -7.70 -2.44
CA LEU A 14 17.05 -8.02 -3.18
C LEU A 14 16.83 -7.00 -4.29
N GLU A 15 16.47 -7.47 -5.47
CA GLU A 15 15.92 -6.69 -6.57
C GLU A 15 14.44 -7.03 -6.76
N PHE A 16 13.67 -6.02 -7.17
CA PHE A 16 12.22 -6.12 -7.28
C PHE A 16 11.76 -5.64 -8.66
N SER A 17 10.85 -6.38 -9.28
CA SER A 17 10.20 -5.98 -10.53
C SER A 17 8.74 -6.46 -10.59
N THR A 18 7.88 -5.76 -11.32
CA THR A 18 6.53 -6.21 -11.62
C THR A 18 6.56 -7.30 -12.68
N VAL A 19 5.53 -8.14 -12.64
CA VAL A 19 5.23 -9.08 -13.71
C VAL A 19 3.90 -8.66 -14.33
N PRO A 20 3.94 -7.86 -15.41
CA PRO A 20 2.74 -7.28 -16.00
C PRO A 20 1.95 -8.29 -16.84
N GLY A 21 0.72 -7.91 -17.21
CA GLY A 21 -0.14 -8.64 -18.13
C GLY A 21 -1.18 -9.52 -17.44
N TYR A 22 -1.29 -9.45 -16.12
CA TYR A 22 -2.31 -10.17 -15.35
C TYR A 22 -3.47 -9.27 -14.97
N PHE A 23 -3.23 -7.96 -14.82
CA PHE A 23 -4.22 -7.00 -14.36
C PHE A 23 -4.48 -5.91 -15.40
N LEU A 24 -5.71 -5.41 -15.49
CA LEU A 24 -6.07 -4.27 -16.34
C LEU A 24 -5.21 -3.04 -16.02
N GLN A 25 -4.81 -2.90 -14.76
CA GLN A 25 -3.95 -1.83 -14.27
C GLN A 25 -2.56 -1.86 -14.91
N ASP A 26 -2.09 -3.00 -15.42
CA ASP A 26 -0.83 -3.12 -16.14
C ASP A 26 -0.89 -2.45 -17.53
N ASP A 27 -2.08 -2.38 -18.15
CA ASP A 27 -2.27 -1.82 -19.49
C ASP A 27 -2.20 -0.28 -19.45
N PRO A 28 -1.30 0.37 -20.22
CA PRO A 28 -1.23 1.82 -20.37
C PRO A 28 -2.54 2.47 -20.85
N LYS A 29 -3.44 1.71 -21.47
CA LYS A 29 -4.75 2.20 -21.94
C LYS A 29 -5.82 2.23 -20.84
N THR A 30 -5.61 1.54 -19.73
CA THR A 30 -6.57 1.55 -18.62
C THR A 30 -6.50 2.90 -17.91
N ILE A 31 -7.63 3.58 -17.81
CA ILE A 31 -7.70 4.87 -17.12
C ILE A 31 -7.82 4.60 -15.62
N SER A 32 -6.93 5.18 -14.82
CA SER A 32 -6.96 5.03 -13.35
C SER A 32 -8.11 5.79 -12.71
N HIS A 33 -8.43 6.98 -13.23
CA HIS A 33 -9.52 7.79 -12.71
C HIS A 33 -10.86 7.09 -12.86
N GLY A 34 -11.57 6.89 -11.74
CA GLY A 34 -12.85 6.18 -11.71
C GLY A 34 -12.74 4.67 -11.93
N PHE A 35 -11.54 4.09 -11.90
CA PHE A 35 -11.37 2.64 -11.98
C PHE A 35 -12.00 1.95 -10.77
N ASP A 36 -13.03 1.13 -10.99
CA ASP A 36 -13.72 0.42 -9.92
C ASP A 36 -13.22 -1.02 -9.79
N PHE A 37 -12.27 -1.23 -8.88
CA PHE A 37 -11.71 -2.56 -8.63
C PHE A 37 -12.75 -3.58 -8.16
N LYS A 38 -13.85 -3.14 -7.52
CA LYS A 38 -14.87 -4.05 -6.98
C LYS A 38 -15.75 -4.62 -8.09
N ASN A 39 -16.03 -3.82 -9.11
CA ASN A 39 -16.83 -4.22 -10.27
C ASN A 39 -16.01 -4.81 -11.42
N THR A 40 -14.67 -4.82 -11.30
CA THR A 40 -13.76 -5.35 -12.33
C THR A 40 -12.99 -6.57 -11.87
N ASN A 41 -13.42 -7.23 -10.79
CA ASN A 41 -12.73 -8.40 -10.22
C ASN A 41 -11.26 -8.08 -9.89
N PHE A 42 -11.02 -6.96 -9.21
CA PHE A 42 -9.69 -6.39 -8.94
C PHE A 42 -8.88 -6.03 -10.21
N GLY A 43 -9.53 -6.06 -11.38
CA GLY A 43 -8.90 -5.92 -12.68
C GLY A 43 -8.21 -7.19 -13.18
N LEU A 44 -8.41 -8.35 -12.56
CA LEU A 44 -7.81 -9.60 -13.05
C LEU A 44 -8.35 -9.94 -14.44
N ILE A 45 -7.44 -10.04 -15.42
CA ILE A 45 -7.80 -10.31 -16.82
C ILE A 45 -8.22 -11.79 -16.95
N ASN A 46 -9.39 -12.03 -17.55
CA ASN A 46 -9.81 -13.39 -17.92
C ASN A 46 -8.96 -13.90 -19.09
N ARG A 47 -8.10 -14.89 -18.82
CA ARG A 47 -7.16 -15.47 -19.80
C ARG A 47 -6.77 -16.90 -19.43
N ALA A 48 -6.15 -17.60 -20.37
CA ALA A 48 -5.44 -18.83 -20.10
C ALA A 48 -4.04 -18.58 -19.51
N TYR A 49 -3.59 -19.52 -18.70
CA TYR A 49 -2.26 -19.59 -18.11
C TYR A 49 -1.56 -20.89 -18.49
N ASP A 50 -0.24 -20.90 -18.45
CA ASP A 50 0.54 -22.12 -18.71
C ASP A 50 0.23 -23.21 -17.68
N ALA A 51 -0.09 -22.84 -16.43
CA ALA A 51 -0.54 -23.77 -15.39
C ALA A 51 -1.86 -24.50 -15.73
N ASP A 52 -2.64 -24.04 -16.71
CA ASP A 52 -3.87 -24.74 -17.13
C ASP A 52 -3.57 -26.01 -17.94
N ALA A 53 -2.34 -26.18 -18.46
CA ALA A 53 -1.96 -27.35 -19.25
C ALA A 53 -1.78 -28.63 -18.41
N ASP A 54 -1.75 -28.52 -17.07
CA ASP A 54 -1.70 -29.67 -16.17
C ASP A 54 -3.08 -30.35 -16.10
N THR A 55 -3.21 -31.44 -16.87
CA THR A 55 -4.43 -32.24 -17.01
C THR A 55 -4.63 -33.28 -15.89
N SER A 56 -3.72 -33.34 -14.90
CA SER A 56 -3.82 -34.29 -13.76
C SER A 56 -5.05 -34.03 -12.89
N HIS A 57 -5.64 -32.85 -12.98
CA HIS A 57 -6.90 -32.47 -12.36
C HIS A 57 -7.85 -31.99 -13.46
N PRO A 58 -8.81 -32.82 -13.91
CA PRO A 58 -9.78 -32.40 -14.92
C PRO A 58 -10.41 -31.07 -14.51
N ALA A 59 -10.49 -30.14 -15.46
CA ALA A 59 -11.05 -28.81 -15.29
C ALA A 59 -12.54 -28.87 -14.90
N LEU A 60 -12.84 -29.16 -13.63
CA LEU A 60 -14.00 -28.60 -12.99
C LEU A 60 -13.76 -27.09 -12.89
N LEU A 61 -14.83 -26.32 -13.17
CA LEU A 61 -14.96 -24.86 -13.28
C LEU A 61 -14.13 -24.04 -12.27
N LYS A 62 -12.81 -23.99 -12.41
CA LYS A 62 -11.95 -23.10 -11.61
C LYS A 62 -12.26 -21.66 -12.01
N THR A 63 -12.39 -20.79 -11.03
CA THR A 63 -12.51 -19.35 -11.25
C THR A 63 -11.20 -18.80 -11.84
N GLN A 64 -11.25 -17.57 -12.37
CA GLN A 64 -10.03 -16.94 -12.89
C GLN A 64 -8.96 -16.78 -11.80
N TRP A 65 -9.37 -16.52 -10.56
CA TRP A 65 -8.45 -16.40 -9.42
C TRP A 65 -7.80 -17.72 -9.02
N GLN A 66 -8.53 -18.84 -9.02
CA GLN A 66 -7.93 -20.15 -8.74
C GLN A 66 -6.89 -20.54 -9.80
N ARG A 67 -7.16 -20.19 -11.06
CA ARG A 67 -6.22 -20.41 -12.16
C ARG A 67 -4.99 -19.50 -12.01
N PHE A 68 -5.19 -18.25 -11.60
CA PHE A 68 -4.09 -17.32 -11.37
C PHE A 68 -3.24 -17.70 -10.15
N GLU A 69 -3.85 -18.17 -9.06
CA GLU A 69 -3.12 -18.76 -7.93
C GLU A 69 -2.24 -19.92 -8.39
N ALA A 70 -2.79 -20.86 -9.17
CA ALA A 70 -2.02 -21.98 -9.71
C ALA A 70 -0.86 -21.52 -10.60
N GLU A 71 -1.05 -20.45 -11.38
CA GLU A 71 0.02 -19.85 -12.18
C GLU A 71 1.14 -19.26 -11.30
N ILE A 72 0.81 -18.52 -10.24
CA ILE A 72 1.83 -18.00 -9.31
C ILE A 72 2.58 -19.16 -8.62
N MET A 73 1.88 -20.25 -8.26
CA MET A 73 2.52 -21.43 -7.69
C MET A 73 3.44 -22.13 -8.69
N ARG A 74 3.05 -22.20 -9.97
CA ARG A 74 3.91 -22.72 -11.05
C ARG A 74 5.15 -21.84 -11.25
N LEU A 75 4.99 -20.52 -11.30
CA LEU A 75 6.11 -19.59 -11.42
C LEU A 75 7.12 -19.78 -10.28
N ASN A 76 6.64 -19.95 -9.05
CA ASN A 76 7.50 -20.20 -7.87
C ASN A 76 8.13 -21.60 -7.83
N SER A 77 7.48 -22.62 -8.40
CA SER A 77 8.01 -24.00 -8.42
C SER A 77 9.06 -24.20 -9.51
N GLN A 78 8.97 -23.42 -10.60
CA GLN A 78 9.92 -23.42 -11.70
C GLN A 78 11.02 -22.35 -11.56
N SER A 79 10.93 -21.48 -10.55
CA SER A 79 11.96 -20.48 -10.29
C SER A 79 13.17 -21.08 -9.57
N GLU A 80 14.32 -20.46 -9.81
CA GLU A 80 15.54 -20.73 -9.05
C GLU A 80 15.34 -20.49 -7.54
N SER A 81 16.23 -21.05 -6.73
CA SER A 81 16.17 -20.87 -5.27
C SER A 81 16.32 -19.41 -4.81
N THR A 82 16.87 -18.54 -5.66
CA THR A 82 17.07 -17.10 -5.43
C THR A 82 15.93 -16.22 -5.95
N THR A 83 14.92 -16.80 -6.62
CA THR A 83 13.82 -16.04 -7.22
C THR A 83 12.48 -16.45 -6.63
N ARG A 84 11.64 -15.47 -6.31
CA ARG A 84 10.28 -15.65 -5.81
C ARG A 84 9.30 -14.72 -6.49
N PHE A 85 8.07 -15.17 -6.62
CA PHE A 85 6.93 -14.37 -7.06
C PHE A 85 5.96 -14.18 -5.89
N SER A 86 5.51 -12.96 -5.65
CA SER A 86 4.52 -12.64 -4.61
C SER A 86 3.53 -11.62 -5.12
N LEU A 87 2.26 -11.80 -4.76
CA LEU A 87 1.17 -10.91 -5.10
C LEU A 87 0.91 -9.98 -3.92
N LEU A 88 1.08 -8.67 -4.15
CA LEU A 88 0.80 -7.63 -3.18
C LEU A 88 -0.60 -7.07 -3.41
N TYR A 89 -1.48 -7.17 -2.42
CA TYR A 89 -2.75 -6.47 -2.36
C TYR A 89 -2.55 -5.13 -1.63
N MET A 90 -2.28 -4.07 -2.38
CA MET A 90 -2.01 -2.75 -1.82
C MET A 90 -3.28 -1.92 -1.73
N GLY A 91 -3.72 -1.56 -0.52
CA GLY A 91 -4.91 -0.75 -0.27
C GLY A 91 -4.55 0.67 0.18
N ARG A 92 -5.14 1.68 -0.48
CA ARG A 92 -5.12 3.06 0.00
C ARG A 92 -6.14 3.21 1.13
N HIS A 93 -5.77 3.89 2.21
CA HIS A 93 -6.71 4.18 3.30
C HIS A 93 -8.02 4.81 2.80
N GLY A 94 -9.12 4.59 3.54
CA GLY A 94 -10.38 5.29 3.33
C GLY A 94 -10.25 6.80 3.57
N GLN A 95 -11.27 7.58 3.20
CA GLN A 95 -11.25 9.03 3.38
C GLN A 95 -11.02 9.39 4.86
N GLY A 96 -9.95 10.15 5.12
CA GLY A 96 -9.67 10.73 6.43
C GLY A 96 -10.08 12.20 6.51
N TYR A 97 -10.11 12.75 7.72
CA TYR A 97 -10.41 14.18 7.93
C TYR A 97 -9.44 15.11 7.19
N HIS A 98 -8.17 14.70 7.02
CA HIS A 98 -7.20 15.46 6.20
C HIS A 98 -7.62 15.55 4.72
N ASN A 99 -8.19 14.49 4.13
CA ASN A 99 -8.66 14.53 2.75
C ASN A 99 -9.86 15.48 2.59
N LEU A 100 -10.76 15.50 3.58
CA LEU A 100 -11.89 16.42 3.60
C LEU A 100 -11.41 17.87 3.71
N ALA A 101 -10.42 18.12 4.55
CA ALA A 101 -9.81 19.44 4.72
C ALA A 101 -9.10 19.91 3.45
N GLU A 102 -8.27 19.07 2.83
CA GLU A 102 -7.63 19.37 1.54
C GLU A 102 -8.69 19.69 0.47
N SER A 103 -9.75 18.88 0.36
CA SER A 103 -10.82 19.11 -0.61
C SER A 103 -11.58 20.41 -0.34
N ARG A 104 -11.74 20.82 0.92
CA ARG A 104 -12.41 22.07 1.31
C ARG A 104 -11.57 23.30 0.97
N TYR A 105 -10.29 23.26 1.30
CA TYR A 105 -9.40 24.41 1.20
C TYR A 105 -8.69 24.52 -0.13
N GLY A 106 -8.61 23.43 -0.88
CA GLY A 106 -7.84 23.30 -2.10
C GLY A 106 -6.35 23.09 -1.81
N THR A 107 -5.71 22.26 -2.65
CA THR A 107 -4.31 21.82 -2.47
C THR A 107 -3.33 22.96 -2.21
N LYS A 108 -3.46 24.11 -2.89
CA LYS A 108 -2.55 25.24 -2.64
C LYS A 108 -2.62 25.80 -1.22
N ALA A 109 -3.84 26.01 -0.69
CA ALA A 109 -4.00 26.51 0.68
C ALA A 109 -3.71 25.41 1.72
N TRP A 110 -3.98 24.17 1.36
CA TRP A 110 -3.63 22.99 2.15
C TRP A 110 -2.12 22.89 2.36
N ASP A 111 -1.35 22.84 1.28
CA ASP A 111 0.09 22.59 1.32
C ASP A 111 0.86 23.72 2.04
N CYS A 112 0.47 24.99 1.83
CA CYS A 112 1.23 26.10 2.42
C CYS A 112 0.74 26.56 3.80
N TYR A 113 -0.49 26.23 4.22
CA TYR A 113 -1.05 26.75 5.47
C TYR A 113 -1.78 25.69 6.32
N TRP A 114 -2.84 25.06 5.79
CA TRP A 114 -3.74 24.26 6.63
C TRP A 114 -3.13 22.95 7.10
N SER A 115 -2.34 22.29 6.25
CA SER A 115 -1.68 21.02 6.61
C SER A 115 -0.66 21.16 7.74
N LEU A 116 -0.16 22.37 7.99
CA LEU A 116 0.76 22.68 9.09
C LEU A 116 0.05 22.86 10.45
N GLN A 117 -1.28 22.99 10.44
CA GLN A 117 -2.10 23.07 11.65
C GLN A 117 -2.53 21.67 12.08
N ASP A 118 -3.03 21.52 13.29
CA ASP A 118 -3.57 20.24 13.78
C ASP A 118 -5.01 19.98 13.31
N GLY A 119 -5.73 21.04 12.98
CA GLY A 119 -7.16 21.02 12.71
C GLY A 119 -7.78 22.41 12.70
N ASP A 120 -9.10 22.43 12.59
CA ASP A 120 -9.96 23.63 12.62
C ASP A 120 -11.31 23.30 13.28
N GLU A 121 -12.31 24.18 13.13
CA GLU A 121 -13.68 23.97 13.63
C GLU A 121 -14.42 22.77 13.00
N HIS A 122 -13.88 22.19 11.92
CA HIS A 122 -14.46 21.07 11.19
C HIS A 122 -13.76 19.73 11.46
N GLY A 123 -12.65 19.72 12.19
CA GLY A 123 -12.02 18.49 12.66
C GLY A 123 -10.51 18.59 12.85
N THR A 124 -9.92 17.49 13.32
CA THR A 124 -8.48 17.31 13.50
C THR A 124 -7.93 16.46 12.36
N TRP A 125 -6.80 16.87 11.79
CA TRP A 125 -6.09 16.11 10.76
C TRP A 125 -4.66 15.72 11.15
N ARG A 126 -4.14 16.15 12.31
CA ARG A 126 -2.97 15.50 12.92
C ARG A 126 -3.27 14.01 13.12
N ASP A 127 -2.44 13.14 12.54
CA ASP A 127 -2.67 11.70 12.42
C ASP A 127 -4.15 11.32 12.19
N ALA A 128 -4.77 11.96 11.18
CA ALA A 128 -6.22 11.97 11.00
C ALA A 128 -6.88 10.59 11.09
N GLU A 129 -8.01 10.51 11.80
CA GLU A 129 -8.92 9.37 11.73
C GLU A 129 -9.71 9.36 10.40
N LEU A 130 -10.31 8.21 10.09
CA LEU A 130 -11.28 8.06 9.02
C LEU A 130 -12.55 8.85 9.32
N THR A 131 -13.14 9.43 8.27
CA THR A 131 -14.51 9.94 8.34
C THR A 131 -15.51 8.78 8.29
N SER A 132 -16.81 9.07 8.49
CA SER A 132 -17.86 8.08 8.27
C SER A 132 -17.86 7.53 6.83
N VAL A 133 -17.50 8.36 5.85
CA VAL A 133 -17.31 7.94 4.45
C VAL A 133 -16.11 6.99 4.34
N GLY A 134 -14.99 7.30 4.99
CA GLY A 134 -13.81 6.43 4.99
C GLY A 134 -14.07 5.07 5.63
N ILE A 135 -14.83 5.03 6.73
CA ILE A 135 -15.28 3.78 7.34
C ILE A 135 -16.14 2.99 6.36
N SER A 136 -17.15 3.62 5.75
CA SER A 136 -18.03 2.97 4.77
C SER A 136 -17.25 2.44 3.54
N GLN A 137 -16.22 3.15 3.09
CA GLN A 137 -15.32 2.66 2.04
C GLN A 137 -14.58 1.39 2.46
N ALA A 138 -14.03 1.35 3.68
CA ALA A 138 -13.31 0.18 4.21
C ALA A 138 -14.25 -1.02 4.43
N GLU A 139 -15.48 -0.79 4.88
CA GLU A 139 -16.51 -1.82 5.00
C GLU A 139 -17.00 -2.31 3.64
N SER A 140 -17.12 -1.43 2.65
CA SER A 140 -17.43 -1.85 1.28
C SER A 140 -16.31 -2.72 0.69
N ALA A 141 -15.05 -2.46 1.04
CA ALA A 141 -13.94 -3.34 0.69
C ALA A 141 -14.02 -4.69 1.42
N ARG A 142 -14.48 -4.72 2.69
CA ARG A 142 -14.76 -5.97 3.42
C ARG A 142 -15.79 -6.84 2.70
N ASP A 143 -16.92 -6.26 2.31
CA ASP A 143 -18.00 -6.98 1.63
C ASP A 143 -17.56 -7.52 0.27
N PHE A 144 -16.73 -6.74 -0.44
CA PHE A 144 -16.09 -7.18 -1.66
C PHE A 144 -15.14 -8.36 -1.40
N TRP A 145 -14.24 -8.28 -0.42
CA TRP A 145 -13.37 -9.40 -0.05
C TRP A 145 -14.16 -10.66 0.32
N ALA A 146 -15.22 -10.55 1.11
CA ALA A 146 -16.08 -11.68 1.45
C ALA A 146 -16.69 -12.33 0.19
N THR A 147 -17.19 -11.52 -0.74
CA THR A 147 -17.71 -11.99 -2.03
C THR A 147 -16.62 -12.67 -2.87
N MET A 148 -15.43 -12.08 -2.92
CA MET A 148 -14.28 -12.60 -3.65
C MET A 148 -13.79 -13.94 -3.10
N ILE A 149 -13.78 -14.12 -1.77
CA ILE A 149 -13.41 -15.36 -1.10
C ILE A 149 -14.46 -16.43 -1.38
N GLU A 150 -15.75 -16.10 -1.21
CA GLU A 150 -16.85 -17.04 -1.35
C GLU A 150 -17.03 -17.49 -2.81
N LYS A 151 -17.08 -16.54 -3.76
CA LYS A 151 -17.48 -16.81 -5.15
C LYS A 151 -16.30 -17.00 -6.08
N GLU A 152 -15.36 -16.07 -6.02
CA GLU A 152 -14.19 -16.07 -6.91
C GLU A 152 -13.04 -16.94 -6.36
N LYS A 153 -13.13 -17.42 -5.12
CA LYS A 153 -12.08 -18.22 -4.48
C LYS A 153 -10.71 -17.53 -4.57
N ILE A 154 -10.70 -16.21 -4.35
CA ILE A 154 -9.46 -15.43 -4.32
C ILE A 154 -8.51 -16.00 -3.25
N PRO A 155 -7.20 -16.13 -3.51
CA PRO A 155 -6.26 -16.45 -2.45
C PRO A 155 -6.22 -15.30 -1.43
N VAL A 156 -6.60 -15.61 -0.20
CA VAL A 156 -6.54 -14.62 0.90
C VAL A 156 -5.10 -14.27 1.25
N PRO A 157 -4.83 -13.04 1.72
CA PRO A 157 -3.52 -12.69 2.23
C PRO A 157 -3.09 -13.63 3.36
N GLN A 158 -1.81 -13.98 3.34
CA GLN A 158 -1.16 -14.81 4.35
C GLN A 158 -0.45 -13.93 5.40
N SER A 159 -0.05 -12.73 4.99
CA SER A 159 0.51 -11.68 5.84
C SER A 159 -0.19 -10.35 5.59
N TYR A 160 -0.28 -9.53 6.63
CA TYR A 160 -0.92 -8.21 6.58
C TYR A 160 0.05 -7.17 7.15
N TYR A 161 0.48 -6.24 6.31
CA TYR A 161 1.28 -5.08 6.71
C TYR A 161 0.45 -3.82 6.67
N VAL A 162 0.65 -2.93 7.64
CA VAL A 162 -0.12 -1.70 7.75
C VAL A 162 0.74 -0.54 8.21
N SER A 163 0.53 0.62 7.61
CA SER A 163 1.16 1.87 8.07
C SER A 163 0.69 2.21 9.50
N PRO A 164 1.56 2.80 10.34
CA PRO A 164 1.22 3.21 11.71
C PRO A 164 0.24 4.39 11.80
N LEU A 165 0.03 5.14 10.72
CA LEU A 165 -0.93 6.25 10.71
C LEU A 165 -2.36 5.74 10.89
N ILE A 166 -3.13 6.37 11.78
CA ILE A 166 -4.39 5.86 12.34
C ILE A 166 -5.42 5.54 11.25
N ARG A 167 -5.53 6.38 10.22
CA ARG A 167 -6.37 6.11 9.04
C ARG A 167 -6.10 4.76 8.36
N CYS A 168 -4.85 4.33 8.27
CA CYS A 168 -4.49 3.02 7.69
C CYS A 168 -4.85 1.88 8.65
N LEU A 169 -4.60 2.07 9.95
CA LEU A 169 -4.96 1.09 10.98
C LEU A 169 -6.48 0.88 11.01
N GLN A 170 -7.28 1.96 10.99
CA GLN A 170 -8.74 1.88 10.90
C GLN A 170 -9.19 1.24 9.60
N THR A 171 -8.58 1.59 8.46
CA THR A 171 -8.93 0.98 7.17
C THR A 171 -8.72 -0.53 7.21
N ALA A 172 -7.53 -0.99 7.61
CA ALA A 172 -7.24 -2.42 7.68
C ALA A 172 -8.19 -3.15 8.65
N TRP A 173 -8.48 -2.54 9.80
CA TRP A 173 -9.43 -3.09 10.78
C TRP A 173 -10.82 -3.28 10.18
N TYR A 174 -11.40 -2.24 9.58
CA TYR A 174 -12.75 -2.31 9.00
C TYR A 174 -12.81 -3.20 7.75
N THR A 175 -11.72 -3.31 7.00
CA THR A 175 -11.66 -4.15 5.79
C THR A 175 -11.57 -5.64 6.11
N PHE A 176 -10.81 -6.07 7.11
CA PHE A 176 -10.55 -7.50 7.32
C PHE A 176 -11.21 -8.12 8.56
N THR A 177 -11.64 -7.31 9.53
CA THR A 177 -12.32 -7.84 10.72
C THR A 177 -13.70 -8.39 10.36
N GLY A 178 -13.98 -9.61 10.81
CA GLY A 178 -15.27 -10.29 10.60
C GLY A 178 -15.40 -11.02 9.25
N ILE A 179 -14.34 -11.04 8.44
CA ILE A 179 -14.28 -11.92 7.26
C ILE A 179 -14.01 -13.35 7.72
N ASP A 180 -14.65 -14.33 7.07
CA ASP A 180 -14.37 -15.75 7.24
C ASP A 180 -13.02 -16.10 6.58
N LEU A 181 -11.95 -15.98 7.35
CA LEU A 181 -10.59 -16.31 6.93
C LEU A 181 -10.21 -17.72 7.42
N PRO A 182 -9.40 -18.47 6.65
CA PRO A 182 -8.88 -19.76 7.10
C PRO A 182 -8.19 -19.65 8.47
N PRO A 183 -8.41 -20.58 9.42
CA PRO A 183 -7.81 -20.53 10.74
C PRO A 183 -6.28 -20.46 10.74
N GLU A 184 -5.64 -21.02 9.72
CA GLU A 184 -4.18 -21.01 9.52
C GLU A 184 -3.66 -19.67 9.00
N ARG A 185 -4.54 -18.79 8.51
CA ARG A 185 -4.24 -17.47 7.94
C ARG A 185 -5.12 -16.38 8.57
N PRO A 186 -5.06 -16.21 9.91
CA PRO A 186 -5.90 -15.22 10.59
C PRO A 186 -5.43 -13.80 10.25
N PHE A 187 -6.33 -12.83 10.35
CA PHE A 187 -6.00 -11.42 10.29
C PHE A 187 -5.14 -11.01 11.50
N LYS A 188 -3.82 -10.99 11.32
CA LYS A 188 -2.82 -10.59 12.31
C LYS A 188 -1.85 -9.55 11.72
N PRO A 189 -2.23 -8.27 11.74
CA PRO A 189 -1.40 -7.22 11.14
C PRO A 189 -0.07 -7.00 11.84
N ILE A 190 0.91 -6.63 11.04
CA ILE A 190 2.20 -6.10 11.46
C ILE A 190 2.28 -4.63 11.05
N ILE A 191 2.45 -3.75 12.03
CA ILE A 191 2.59 -2.31 11.84
C ILE A 191 4.03 -2.01 11.44
N LYS A 192 4.21 -1.36 10.29
CA LYS A 192 5.50 -1.05 9.67
C LYS A 192 5.65 0.47 9.45
N GLU A 193 6.60 1.08 10.13
CA GLU A 193 6.95 2.50 10.11
C GLU A 193 7.29 3.00 8.71
N LEU A 194 8.03 2.22 7.94
CA LEU A 194 8.59 2.70 6.68
C LEU A 194 7.61 2.63 5.49
N ILE A 195 6.36 2.18 5.68
CA ILE A 195 5.30 2.22 4.65
C ILE A 195 4.28 3.36 4.88
N ARG A 196 4.67 4.39 5.65
CA ARG A 196 3.93 5.63 5.84
C ARG A 196 3.82 6.45 4.54
N GLU A 197 2.91 7.42 4.55
CA GLU A 197 2.85 8.50 3.55
C GLU A 197 4.16 9.30 3.55
N CYS A 198 4.29 10.27 2.65
CA CYS A 198 5.33 11.30 2.71
C CYS A 198 5.52 11.80 4.16
N ILE A 199 6.77 11.91 4.63
CA ILE A 199 7.06 12.32 6.00
C ILE A 199 7.41 13.83 6.05
N GLY A 200 6.82 14.53 7.02
CA GLY A 200 7.23 15.87 7.43
C GLY A 200 6.33 17.01 6.96
N VAL A 201 6.43 18.14 7.66
CA VAL A 201 5.69 19.41 7.53
C VAL A 201 4.19 19.28 7.77
N HIS A 202 3.50 18.40 7.05
CA HIS A 202 2.08 18.19 7.25
C HIS A 202 1.86 17.42 8.55
N THR A 203 0.99 17.90 9.42
CA THR A 203 0.69 17.25 10.71
C THR A 203 -0.07 15.93 10.53
N CYS A 204 -0.77 15.76 9.41
CA CYS A 204 -1.38 14.48 9.04
C CYS A 204 -0.37 13.37 8.75
N ASP A 205 0.88 13.76 8.50
CA ASP A 205 2.00 12.86 8.26
C ASP A 205 2.78 12.59 9.54
N GLU A 206 2.44 13.19 10.68
CA GLU A 206 3.02 12.89 12.00
C GLU A 206 2.21 11.78 12.68
N ARG A 207 2.85 10.68 13.04
CA ARG A 207 2.14 9.53 13.64
C ARG A 207 1.89 9.72 15.13
N SER A 208 0.83 9.09 15.60
CA SER A 208 0.57 8.90 17.02
C SER A 208 1.71 8.14 17.71
N SER A 209 1.81 8.31 19.02
CA SER A 209 2.80 7.59 19.81
C SER A 209 2.57 6.08 19.80
N ARG A 210 3.62 5.31 20.05
CA ARG A 210 3.54 3.85 20.17
C ARG A 210 2.48 3.45 21.19
N THR A 211 2.47 4.08 22.36
CA THR A 211 1.46 3.81 23.41
C THR A 211 0.03 3.98 22.90
N ILE A 212 -0.25 5.03 22.11
CA ILE A 212 -1.60 5.26 21.55
C ILE A 212 -1.98 4.15 20.56
N ILE A 213 -1.04 3.77 19.69
CA ILE A 213 -1.26 2.72 18.69
C ILE A 213 -1.49 1.36 19.38
N GLU A 214 -0.66 0.99 20.35
CA GLU A 214 -0.80 -0.25 21.13
C GLU A 214 -2.11 -0.30 21.92
N ALA A 215 -2.54 0.83 22.49
CA ALA A 215 -3.81 0.89 23.21
C ALA A 215 -5.02 0.66 22.30
N LYS A 216 -4.99 1.16 21.06
CA LYS A 216 -6.08 0.98 20.08
C LYS A 216 -6.06 -0.39 19.40
N TYR A 217 -4.86 -0.95 19.17
CA TYR A 217 -4.66 -2.18 18.38
C TYR A 217 -3.79 -3.20 19.12
N SER A 218 -4.15 -3.52 20.36
CA SER A 218 -3.34 -4.33 21.29
C SER A 218 -2.99 -5.75 20.83
N ASN A 219 -3.77 -6.30 19.89
CA ASN A 219 -3.54 -7.63 19.33
C ASN A 219 -2.68 -7.61 18.05
N TRP A 220 -2.24 -6.43 17.61
CA TRP A 220 -1.41 -6.27 16.40
C TRP A 220 0.05 -6.17 16.79
N THR A 221 0.92 -6.68 15.93
CA THR A 221 2.37 -6.63 16.16
C THR A 221 2.90 -5.29 15.69
N ILE A 222 3.60 -4.56 16.56
CA ILE A 222 4.41 -3.40 16.14
C ILE A 222 5.83 -3.90 15.91
N GLU A 223 6.45 -3.50 14.80
CA GLU A 223 7.80 -3.92 14.46
C GLU A 223 8.83 -3.60 15.56
N GLU A 224 9.94 -4.34 15.52
CA GLU A 224 11.08 -4.08 16.39
C GLU A 224 11.73 -2.73 16.05
N GLY A 225 12.18 -2.01 17.07
CA GLY A 225 12.81 -0.69 16.89
C GLY A 225 11.83 0.48 16.72
N PHE A 226 10.52 0.24 16.73
CA PHE A 226 9.52 1.30 16.67
C PHE A 226 9.55 2.19 17.92
N THR A 227 9.90 3.47 17.74
CA THR A 227 10.09 4.47 18.80
C THR A 227 8.77 4.95 19.41
N GLU A 228 8.79 5.39 20.67
CA GLU A 228 7.59 5.91 21.34
C GLU A 228 7.00 7.11 20.59
N ASN A 229 7.80 8.15 20.37
CA ASN A 229 7.40 9.33 19.62
C ASN A 229 7.85 9.22 18.15
N ASP A 230 7.26 10.05 17.30
CA ASP A 230 7.63 10.15 15.90
C ASP A 230 8.94 10.94 15.73
N GLU A 231 10.07 10.22 15.70
CA GLU A 231 11.40 10.82 15.51
C GLU A 231 11.75 11.09 14.04
N LEU A 232 10.94 10.57 13.11
CA LEU A 232 11.17 10.73 11.66
C LEU A 232 10.50 11.99 11.11
N TRP A 233 9.39 12.42 11.72
CA TRP A 233 8.68 13.62 11.30
C TRP A 233 9.46 14.90 11.66
N SER A 234 9.46 15.85 10.73
CA SER A 234 10.07 17.16 10.91
C SER A 234 9.02 18.25 10.65
N PRO A 235 8.89 19.27 11.51
CA PRO A 235 7.96 20.38 11.26
C PRO A 235 8.40 21.29 10.12
N THR A 236 9.66 21.22 9.69
CA THR A 236 10.26 22.17 8.74
C THR A 236 10.79 21.53 7.46
N LEU A 237 10.98 20.20 7.46
CA LEU A 237 11.51 19.46 6.32
C LEU A 237 10.49 18.43 5.86
N ARG A 238 10.29 18.36 4.54
CA ARG A 238 9.43 17.39 3.88
C ARG A 238 10.27 16.44 3.04
N GLU A 239 9.86 15.18 3.07
CA GLU A 239 10.45 14.10 2.29
C GLU A 239 10.19 14.31 0.79
N THR A 240 11.22 14.09 -0.03
CA THR A 240 11.08 14.06 -1.50
C THR A 240 10.58 12.70 -1.97
N ASP A 241 10.05 12.62 -3.20
CA ASP A 241 9.71 11.32 -3.80
C ASP A 241 10.91 10.35 -3.80
N ASP A 242 12.12 10.83 -4.11
CA ASP A 242 13.35 10.01 -4.05
C ASP A 242 13.64 9.47 -2.64
N ALA A 243 13.36 10.26 -1.59
CA ALA A 243 13.58 9.84 -0.21
C ALA A 243 12.54 8.81 0.23
N MET A 244 11.29 9.00 -0.18
CA MET A 244 10.22 8.03 0.03
C MET A 244 10.50 6.72 -0.70
N ASP A 245 11.01 6.76 -1.93
CA ASP A 245 11.42 5.58 -2.70
C ASP A 245 12.55 4.81 -1.99
N GLN A 246 13.57 5.51 -1.47
CA GLN A 246 14.65 4.90 -0.69
C GLN A 246 14.13 4.27 0.62
N ARG A 247 13.21 4.95 1.31
CA ARG A 247 12.58 4.45 2.54
C ARG A 247 11.73 3.21 2.27
N LEU A 248 10.92 3.23 1.22
CA LEU A 248 10.07 2.12 0.84
C LEU A 248 10.89 0.91 0.40
N ARG A 249 11.99 1.12 -0.32
CA ARG A 249 12.94 0.06 -0.67
C ARG A 249 13.41 -0.69 0.58
N ALA A 250 13.84 0.03 1.62
CA ALA A 250 14.25 -0.58 2.88
C ALA A 250 13.10 -1.35 3.56
N ALA A 251 11.87 -0.81 3.51
CA ALA A 251 10.70 -1.49 4.06
C ALA A 251 10.42 -2.83 3.36
N LEU A 252 10.50 -2.87 2.02
CA LEU A 252 10.26 -4.08 1.24
C LEU A 252 11.40 -5.08 1.36
N GLU A 253 12.65 -4.62 1.44
CA GLU A 253 13.78 -5.48 1.76
C GLU A 253 13.58 -6.20 3.09
N ASP A 254 13.16 -5.47 4.14
CA ASP A 254 12.85 -6.08 5.42
C ASP A 254 11.69 -7.07 5.33
N ILE A 255 10.56 -6.66 4.71
CA ILE A 255 9.38 -7.52 4.55
C ILE A 255 9.77 -8.81 3.80
N PHE A 256 10.33 -8.70 2.61
CA PHE A 256 10.61 -9.88 1.79
C PHE A 256 11.79 -10.72 2.28
N SER A 257 12.64 -10.17 3.16
CA SER A 257 13.69 -10.93 3.82
C SER A 257 13.19 -11.76 5.00
N HIS A 258 12.14 -11.31 5.68
CA HIS A 258 11.60 -11.99 6.87
C HIS A 258 10.27 -12.71 6.62
N ASP A 259 9.60 -12.42 5.50
CA ASP A 259 8.34 -13.02 5.11
C ASP A 259 8.44 -13.75 3.77
N ASN A 260 8.20 -15.06 3.81
CA ASN A 260 8.21 -15.94 2.65
C ASN A 260 6.81 -16.20 2.05
N GLN A 261 5.77 -15.49 2.49
CA GLN A 261 4.41 -15.64 1.99
C GLN A 261 4.25 -15.16 0.54
N THR A 262 3.37 -15.82 -0.21
CA THR A 262 3.09 -15.50 -1.63
C THR A 262 2.04 -14.40 -1.75
N PHE A 263 1.03 -14.39 -0.88
CA PHE A 263 -0.07 -13.43 -0.92
C PHE A 263 0.03 -12.49 0.28
N ILE A 264 0.28 -11.21 0.04
CA ILE A 264 0.56 -10.24 1.09
C ILE A 264 -0.37 -9.05 0.92
N SER A 265 -0.98 -8.57 1.99
CA SER A 265 -1.73 -7.31 1.99
C SER A 265 -0.89 -6.19 2.59
N ILE A 266 -0.95 -5.01 1.98
CA ILE A 266 -0.32 -3.78 2.49
C ILE A 266 -1.38 -2.69 2.52
N THR A 267 -1.75 -2.19 3.70
CA THR A 267 -2.66 -1.03 3.82
C THR A 267 -1.86 0.23 4.12
N ALA A 268 -1.86 1.17 3.18
CA ALA A 268 -0.98 2.33 3.16
C ALA A 268 -1.67 3.56 2.52
N HIS A 269 -0.91 4.37 1.78
CA HIS A 269 -1.28 5.71 1.32
C HIS A 269 -1.05 5.89 -0.17
N SER A 270 -1.59 6.98 -0.72
CA SER A 270 -1.43 7.31 -2.14
C SER A 270 0.03 7.50 -2.55
N GLY A 271 0.81 8.28 -1.79
CA GLY A 271 2.22 8.53 -2.13
C GLY A 271 3.08 7.28 -1.98
N MET A 272 2.86 6.50 -0.91
CA MET A 272 3.55 5.21 -0.73
C MET A 272 3.22 4.22 -1.85
N ILE A 273 1.95 4.07 -2.26
CA ILE A 273 1.60 3.16 -3.36
C ILE A 273 2.16 3.69 -4.68
N ALA A 274 2.10 4.99 -4.94
CA ALA A 274 2.71 5.57 -6.13
C ALA A 274 4.24 5.31 -6.16
N SER A 275 4.92 5.48 -5.02
CA SER A 275 6.33 5.12 -4.84
C SER A 275 6.58 3.63 -5.11
N ALA A 276 5.69 2.75 -4.63
CA ALA A 276 5.78 1.31 -4.89
C ALA A 276 5.68 0.99 -6.39
N LEU A 277 4.79 1.68 -7.10
CA LEU A 277 4.58 1.48 -8.54
C LEU A 277 5.74 2.08 -9.35
N ARG A 278 6.25 3.27 -8.98
CA ARG A 278 7.32 3.96 -9.71
C ARG A 278 8.60 3.13 -9.79
N GLY A 279 9.23 3.20 -10.97
CA GLY A 279 10.39 2.37 -11.33
C GLY A 279 11.76 2.99 -11.12
N ILE A 280 11.86 4.19 -10.54
CA ILE A 280 13.11 4.97 -10.62
C ILE A 280 14.22 4.50 -9.67
N LEU A 281 13.90 3.80 -8.57
CA LEU A 281 14.88 3.24 -7.63
C LEU A 281 14.61 1.77 -7.24
N THR A 282 14.01 0.98 -8.14
CA THR A 282 13.62 -0.44 -7.91
C THR A 282 12.71 -0.61 -6.69
N VAL A 283 11.42 -0.31 -6.85
CA VAL A 283 10.41 -0.92 -5.99
C VAL A 283 9.61 -1.95 -6.76
N LEU A 284 8.95 -1.61 -7.86
CA LEU A 284 8.32 -2.62 -8.71
C LEU A 284 8.44 -2.32 -10.21
N GLY A 285 8.52 -1.05 -10.65
CA GLY A 285 8.56 -0.75 -12.09
C GLY A 285 7.23 -1.06 -12.79
N HIS A 286 6.13 -0.75 -12.12
CA HIS A 286 4.81 -0.65 -12.72
C HIS A 286 4.66 0.75 -13.36
N ARG A 287 3.61 0.96 -14.15
CA ARG A 287 3.23 2.33 -14.54
C ARG A 287 2.60 3.08 -13.36
N ASP A 288 2.51 4.40 -13.44
CA ASP A 288 1.69 5.14 -12.48
C ASP A 288 0.22 4.73 -12.58
N PHE A 289 -0.37 4.41 -11.43
CA PHE A 289 -1.79 4.10 -11.28
C PHE A 289 -2.31 4.74 -10.00
N SER A 290 -3.06 5.83 -10.13
CA SER A 290 -3.66 6.51 -8.97
C SER A 290 -4.82 5.70 -8.40
N LEU A 291 -4.93 5.64 -7.08
CA LEU A 291 -6.03 5.01 -6.36
C LEU A 291 -6.84 6.09 -5.65
N ASP A 292 -8.16 6.03 -5.73
CA ASP A 292 -9.04 6.83 -4.87
C ASP A 292 -9.03 6.28 -3.43
N THR A 293 -9.48 7.07 -2.45
CA THR A 293 -9.55 6.64 -1.04
C THR A 293 -10.39 5.37 -0.90
N GLY A 294 -9.86 4.38 -0.18
CA GLY A 294 -10.49 3.08 0.02
C GLY A 294 -10.40 2.12 -1.17
N GLN A 295 -9.66 2.46 -2.23
CA GLN A 295 -9.36 1.54 -3.32
C GLN A 295 -8.14 0.66 -3.03
N ALA A 296 -8.05 -0.45 -3.75
CA ALA A 296 -6.92 -1.37 -3.68
C ALA A 296 -6.48 -1.85 -5.07
N ILE A 297 -5.19 -2.15 -5.20
CA ILE A 297 -4.54 -2.65 -6.42
C ILE A 297 -3.74 -3.92 -6.09
N PRO A 298 -3.98 -5.03 -6.81
CA PRO A 298 -3.09 -6.18 -6.80
C PRO A 298 -1.91 -5.94 -7.74
N VAL A 299 -0.70 -6.28 -7.31
CA VAL A 299 0.50 -6.21 -8.15
C VAL A 299 1.32 -7.49 -7.98
N LEU A 300 1.55 -8.21 -9.07
CA LEU A 300 2.43 -9.38 -9.06
C LEU A 300 3.88 -8.92 -9.14
N VAL A 301 4.68 -9.35 -8.18
CA VAL A 301 6.07 -8.95 -7.98
C VAL A 301 6.97 -10.14 -8.13
N ARG A 302 8.03 -9.98 -8.91
CA ARG A 302 9.20 -10.84 -8.92
C ARG A 302 10.26 -10.23 -7.98
N ILE A 303 10.77 -11.06 -7.08
CA ILE A 303 11.82 -10.74 -6.14
C ILE A 303 13.01 -11.64 -6.45
N ASP A 304 14.15 -11.04 -6.76
CA ASP A 304 15.39 -11.74 -7.04
C ASP A 304 16.43 -11.41 -5.97
N ARG A 305 17.04 -12.45 -5.40
CA ARG A 305 18.23 -12.34 -4.57
C ARG A 305 19.45 -12.33 -5.48
N VAL A 306 20.20 -11.24 -5.44
CA VAL A 306 21.34 -11.00 -6.33
C VAL A 306 22.64 -10.86 -5.54
N PRO A 307 23.76 -11.43 -6.05
CA PRO A 307 25.07 -11.24 -5.44
C PRO A 307 25.53 -9.77 -5.47
N GLY A 308 26.26 -9.36 -4.44
CA GLY A 308 26.81 -8.03 -4.27
C GLY A 308 26.02 -7.20 -3.26
N ALA A 309 26.70 -6.22 -2.65
CA ALA A 309 26.02 -5.23 -1.84
C ALA A 309 25.06 -4.41 -2.71
N LEU A 310 23.98 -3.91 -2.09
CA LEU A 310 23.07 -2.96 -2.74
C LEU A 310 23.90 -1.81 -3.32
N PRO A 311 23.71 -1.44 -4.61
CA PRO A 311 24.42 -0.34 -5.21
C PRO A 311 24.30 0.91 -4.34
N PRO A 312 25.40 1.64 -4.08
CA PRO A 312 25.34 2.81 -3.21
C PRO A 312 24.42 3.86 -3.84
N VAL A 313 23.29 4.11 -3.19
CA VAL A 313 22.38 5.18 -3.58
C VAL A 313 22.75 6.43 -2.80
N LYS A 314 22.86 7.57 -3.50
CA LYS A 314 23.05 8.86 -2.83
C LYS A 314 21.83 9.12 -1.95
N LYS A 315 22.04 9.34 -0.65
CA LYS A 315 20.97 9.70 0.28
C LYS A 315 20.13 10.84 -0.30
N ALA A 316 18.84 10.58 -0.49
CA ALA A 316 17.93 11.57 -1.04
C ALA A 316 17.82 12.78 -0.11
N ALA A 317 17.67 13.96 -0.72
CA ALA A 317 17.50 15.19 0.03
C ALA A 317 16.07 15.32 0.56
N TRP A 318 15.93 16.04 1.65
CA TRP A 318 14.67 16.59 2.10
C TRP A 318 14.66 18.08 1.76
N PHE A 319 13.48 18.69 1.69
CA PHE A 319 13.36 20.10 1.33
C PHE A 319 12.48 20.84 2.34
N ALA A 320 12.69 22.16 2.46
CA ALA A 320 11.78 23.04 3.18
C ALA A 320 10.74 23.56 2.17
N PRO A 321 9.46 23.18 2.27
CA PRO A 321 8.43 23.71 1.39
C PRO A 321 8.14 25.18 1.69
N GLU A 322 7.57 25.88 0.71
CA GLU A 322 7.06 27.24 0.91
C GLU A 322 5.82 27.23 1.81
N THR A 323 5.83 28.03 2.87
CA THR A 323 4.73 28.15 3.83
C THR A 323 4.11 29.55 3.80
N CYS A 324 2.81 29.63 4.06
CA CYS A 324 2.04 30.86 4.13
C CYS A 324 1.78 31.24 5.60
N LEU A 325 1.79 32.54 5.93
CA LEU A 325 1.38 33.04 7.25
C LEU A 325 -0.14 33.05 7.45
N GLU A 326 -0.88 33.14 6.35
CA GLU A 326 -2.34 33.13 6.29
C GLU A 326 -2.77 32.32 5.06
N PRO A 327 -3.97 31.70 5.06
CA PRO A 327 -4.41 30.90 3.92
C PRO A 327 -4.55 31.79 2.69
N PRO A 328 -3.98 31.39 1.52
CA PRO A 328 -4.11 32.17 0.31
C PRO A 328 -5.59 32.30 -0.08
N LYS A 329 -6.01 33.51 -0.49
CA LYS A 329 -7.38 33.74 -0.95
C LYS A 329 -7.69 32.77 -2.10
N PRO A 330 -8.90 32.17 -2.13
CA PRO A 330 -9.32 31.38 -3.28
C PRO A 330 -9.11 32.22 -4.53
N ALA A 331 -8.47 31.66 -5.56
CA ALA A 331 -8.35 32.36 -6.83
C ALA A 331 -9.78 32.73 -7.26
N ASN A 332 -10.07 34.03 -7.38
CA ASN A 332 -11.36 34.50 -7.84
C ASN A 332 -11.65 33.76 -9.15
N LEU A 333 -12.69 32.91 -9.16
CA LEU A 333 -13.30 32.49 -10.40
C LEU A 333 -13.74 33.78 -11.08
N VAL A 334 -12.94 34.25 -12.04
CA VAL A 334 -13.34 35.32 -12.94
C VAL A 334 -14.58 34.78 -13.62
N LYS A 335 -15.76 35.21 -13.15
CA LYS A 335 -16.99 35.11 -13.90
C LYS A 335 -16.73 35.87 -15.18
N ASN A 336 -16.44 35.16 -16.26
CA ASN A 336 -16.53 35.71 -17.60
C ASN A 336 -18.01 36.00 -17.85
N GLU A 337 -18.47 37.17 -17.39
CA GLU A 337 -19.61 37.84 -18.01
C GLU A 337 -19.09 38.44 -19.32
N LYS A 338 -19.43 37.79 -20.43
CA LYS A 338 -19.81 38.44 -21.68
C LYS A 338 -20.62 37.48 -22.55
#